data_AF-A0A8T4LEU0-F1
#
_entry.id   AF-A0A8T4LEU0-F1
#
_cell.length_a   1.000
_cell.length_b   1.000
_cell.length_c   1.000
_cell.angle_alpha   90.00
_cell.angle_beta   90.00
_cell.angle_gamma   90.00
#
_symmetry.space_group_name_H-M   'P 1'
#
loop_
_entity.id
_entity.type
_entity.pdbx_description
1 polymer ?
#
loop_
_entity_poly.entity_id
_entity_poly.type
_entity_poly.pdbx_seq_one_letter_code
_entity_poly.pdbx_strand_id
1 'polypeptide(L)'
;MNKIVFVLGIGRVGLPISLALCEAGYTGYGIDVRPEHIETLLAKKFPFIEKGAKKLLIKTDNFLAKKKSDDFADFDAFLFLFQLKHQ
;
A
#
# COMPACT_ATOMS: atom_id res chain seq x y z
N MET A 1 3.33 -20.27 -4.54
CA MET A 1 2.35 -19.45 -3.78
C MET A 1 2.83 -18.02 -3.79
N ASN A 2 1.95 -17.06 -4.13
CA ASN A 2 2.27 -15.64 -4.00
C ASN A 2 2.19 -15.27 -2.52
N LYS A 3 3.27 -14.72 -1.97
CA LYS A 3 3.36 -14.34 -0.55
C LYS A 3 2.59 -13.04 -0.31
N ILE A 4 1.77 -12.99 0.74
CA ILE A 4 0.88 -11.86 1.04
C ILE A 4 1.54 -10.93 2.07
N VAL A 5 1.61 -9.63 1.75
CA VAL A 5 2.13 -8.59 2.65
C VAL A 5 1.07 -7.53 2.91
N PHE A 6 0.79 -7.28 4.18
CA PHE A 6 -0.02 -6.15 4.62
C PHE A 6 0.86 -4.97 5.03
N VAL A 7 0.46 -3.76 4.65
CA VAL A 7 1.16 -2.53 4.99
C VAL A 7 0.19 -1.55 5.63
N LEU A 8 0.31 -1.34 6.94
CA LEU A 8 -0.43 -0.32 7.66
C LEU A 8 0.31 1.02 7.56
N GLY A 9 -0.34 2.02 6.97
CA GLY A 9 0.25 3.34 6.71
C GLY A 9 0.87 3.41 5.33
N ILE A 10 0.04 3.52 4.29
CA ILE A 10 0.49 3.68 2.90
C ILE A 10 0.77 5.13 2.51
N GLY A 11 1.40 5.89 3.40
CA GLY A 11 1.90 7.25 3.13
C GLY A 11 3.12 7.27 2.21
N ARG A 12 3.92 8.34 2.33
CA ARG A 12 5.15 8.55 1.54
C ARG A 12 6.15 7.39 1.59
N VAL A 13 6.16 6.62 2.67
CA VAL A 13 7.06 5.47 2.86
C VAL A 13 6.35 4.16 2.53
N GLY A 14 5.17 3.92 3.11
CA GLY A 14 4.48 2.64 2.96
C GLY A 14 3.98 2.35 1.55
N LEU A 15 3.49 3.36 0.81
CA LEU A 15 3.02 3.12 -0.57
C LEU A 15 4.16 2.70 -1.52
N PRO A 16 5.31 3.41 -1.60
CA PRO A 16 6.43 2.96 -2.41
C PRO A 16 6.94 1.56 -2.04
N ILE A 17 7.06 1.26 -0.75
CA ILE A 17 7.47 -0.07 -0.28
C ILE A 17 6.45 -1.13 -0.73
N SER A 18 5.15 -0.86 -0.60
CA SER A 18 4.09 -1.79 -1.01
C SER A 18 4.19 -2.09 -2.51
N LEU A 19 4.37 -1.06 -3.33
CA LEU A 19 4.48 -1.21 -4.78
C LEU A 19 5.76 -1.94 -5.21
N ALA A 20 6.88 -1.69 -4.52
CA ALA A 20 8.14 -2.41 -4.76
C ALA A 20 8.02 -3.90 -4.41
N LEU A 21 7.35 -4.23 -3.30
CA LEU A 21 7.05 -5.63 -2.95
C LEU A 21 6.15 -6.27 -4.02
N CYS A 22 5.12 -5.56 -4.48
CA CYS A 22 4.30 -6.06 -5.56
C CYS A 22 5.09 -6.30 -6.86
N GLU A 23 6.03 -5.42 -7.21
CA GLU A 23 6.92 -5.62 -8.37
C GLU A 23 7.86 -6.82 -8.18
N ALA A 24 8.29 -7.10 -6.95
CA ALA A 24 9.08 -8.28 -6.61
C ALA A 24 8.28 -9.59 -6.57
N GLY A 25 6.97 -9.55 -6.87
CA GLY A 25 6.11 -10.72 -6.96
C GLY A 25 5.27 -11.01 -5.72
N TYR A 26 5.26 -10.16 -4.70
CA TYR A 26 4.38 -10.32 -3.54
C TYR A 26 2.95 -9.81 -3.85
N THR A 27 1.93 -10.29 -3.14
CA THR A 27 0.60 -9.65 -3.17
C THR A 27 0.54 -8.63 -2.04
N GLY A 28 0.27 -7.37 -2.36
CA GLY A 28 0.30 -6.27 -1.40
C GLY A 28 -1.08 -5.72 -1.06
N TYR A 29 -1.35 -5.56 0.22
CA TYR A 29 -2.55 -4.88 0.70
C TYR A 29 -2.15 -3.68 1.56
N GLY A 30 -2.47 -2.49 1.06
CA GLY A 30 -2.20 -1.23 1.75
C GLY A 30 -3.39 -0.79 2.58
N ILE A 31 -3.17 -0.42 3.84
CA ILE A 31 -4.22 0.11 4.72
C ILE A 31 -3.88 1.55 5.11
N ASP A 32 -4.83 2.45 4.94
CA ASP A 32 -4.75 3.84 5.44
C ASP A 32 -6.07 4.24 6.09
N VAL A 33 -5.97 5.06 7.14
CA VAL A 33 -7.14 5.61 7.82
C VAL A 33 -7.82 6.73 7.02
N ARG A 34 -7.09 7.35 6.08
CA ARG A 34 -7.56 8.47 5.26
C ARG A 34 -8.34 7.99 4.04
N PRO A 35 -9.69 8.14 4.00
CA PRO A 35 -10.50 7.66 2.88
C PRO A 35 -10.14 8.31 1.54
N GLU A 36 -9.80 9.60 1.53
CA GLU A 36 -9.39 10.34 0.33
C GLU A 36 -8.12 9.76 -0.30
N HIS A 37 -7.25 9.19 0.54
CA HIS A 37 -6.03 8.54 0.10
C HIS A 37 -6.34 7.23 -0.63
N ILE A 38 -7.27 6.44 -0.06
CA ILE A 38 -7.74 5.18 -0.65
C ILE A 38 -8.43 5.44 -1.99
N GLU A 39 -9.36 6.40 -2.04
CA GLU A 39 -10.09 6.75 -3.26
C GLU A 39 -9.14 7.22 -4.38
N THR A 40 -8.13 8.02 -4.04
CA THR A 40 -7.10 8.46 -4.99
C THR A 40 -6.35 7.27 -5.60
N LEU A 41 -5.96 6.30 -4.78
CA LEU A 41 -5.24 5.11 -5.22
C LEU A 41 -6.12 4.15 -6.04
N LEU A 42 -7.38 3.96 -5.65
CA LEU A 42 -8.37 3.17 -6.40
C LEU A 42 -8.64 3.79 -7.78
N ALA A 43 -8.60 5.12 -7.89
CA ALA A 43 -8.65 5.83 -9.17
C ALA A 43 -7.32 5.77 -9.96
N LYS A 44 -6.35 4.95 -9.55
CA LYS A 44 -4.99 4.82 -10.12
C LYS A 44 -4.27 6.17 -10.23
N LYS A 45 -4.55 7.10 -9.31
CA LYS A 45 -3.85 8.38 -9.17
C LYS A 45 -2.83 8.27 -8.04
N PHE A 46 -1.73 9.00 -8.17
CA PHE A 46 -0.72 9.05 -7.12
C PHE A 46 -1.02 10.21 -6.17
N PRO A 47 -1.05 9.99 -4.85
CA PRO A 47 -1.53 10.96 -3.86
C PRO A 47 -0.49 12.01 -3.46
N PHE A 48 0.73 11.91 -3.97
CA PHE A 48 1.83 12.86 -3.76
C PHE A 48 2.79 12.84 -4.96
N ILE A 49 3.73 13.78 -4.99
CA ILE A 49 4.73 13.85 -6.06
C ILE A 49 5.88 12.89 -5.72
N GLU A 50 6.06 11.86 -6.54
CA GLU A 50 7.18 10.93 -6.47
C GLU A 50 7.57 10.50 -7.88
N LYS A 51 8.87 10.53 -8.20
CA LYS A 51 9.33 10.34 -9.58
C LYS A 51 9.16 8.88 -9.98
N GLY A 52 8.40 8.64 -11.06
CA GLY A 52 8.18 7.29 -11.62
C GLY A 52 7.13 6.44 -10.88
N ALA A 53 6.67 6.86 -9.70
CA ALA A 53 5.78 6.04 -8.88
C ALA A 53 4.37 5.87 -9.46
N LYS A 54 3.87 6.86 -10.23
CA LYS A 54 2.61 6.73 -10.98
C LYS A 54 2.66 5.58 -11.99
N LYS A 55 3.79 5.43 -12.70
CA LYS A 55 3.96 4.35 -13.69
C LYS A 55 3.96 2.99 -12.98
N LEU A 56 4.61 2.91 -11.82
CA LEU A 56 4.62 1.70 -11.01
C LEU A 56 3.19 1.33 -10.55
N LEU A 57 2.45 2.27 -9.95
CA LEU A 57 1.07 2.04 -9.51
C LEU A 57 0.12 1.55 -10.62
N ILE A 58 0.29 2.07 -11.84
CA ILE A 58 -0.51 1.67 -13.01
C ILE A 58 -0.15 0.26 -13.46
N LYS A 59 1.15 -0.09 -13.48
CA LYS A 59 1.66 -1.42 -13.87
C LYS A 59 1.34 -2.50 -12.81
N THR A 60 1.17 -2.11 -11.56
CA THR A 60 0.93 -3.04 -10.46
C THR A 60 -0.54 -3.47 -10.39
N ASP A 61 -0.78 -4.75 -10.62
CA ASP A 61 -2.13 -5.36 -10.58
C ASP A 61 -2.39 -6.18 -9.30
N ASN A 62 -1.33 -6.51 -8.57
CA ASN A 62 -1.32 -7.28 -7.33
C ASN A 62 -1.22 -6.40 -6.07
N PHE A 63 -1.69 -5.15 -6.15
CA PHE A 63 -1.80 -4.21 -5.03
C PHE A 63 -3.24 -3.73 -4.84
N LEU A 64 -3.73 -3.73 -3.61
CA LEU A 64 -5.04 -3.17 -3.27
C LEU A 64 -4.96 -2.28 -2.03
N ALA A 65 -5.48 -1.05 -2.15
CA ALA A 65 -5.65 -0.14 -1.02
C ALA A 65 -7.01 -0.38 -0.34
N LYS A 66 -7.02 -0.45 1.00
CA LYS A 66 -8.19 -0.67 1.86
C LYS A 66 -8.24 0.36 2.99
N LYS A 67 -9.45 0.72 3.42
CA LYS A 67 -9.65 1.60 4.60
C LYS A 67 -9.44 0.88 5.93
N LYS A 68 -9.73 -0.43 5.95
CA LYS A 68 -9.69 -1.26 7.15
C LYS A 68 -9.20 -2.67 6.82
N SER A 69 -9.10 -3.43 7.88
CA SER A 69 -8.19 -4.53 8.15
C SER A 69 -8.91 -5.89 8.19
N ASP A 70 -10.10 -5.95 7.61
CA ASP A 70 -11.19 -6.84 8.01
C ASP A 70 -10.99 -8.31 7.60
N ASP A 71 -9.98 -8.60 6.77
CA ASP A 71 -9.69 -9.93 6.22
C ASP A 71 -8.20 -10.28 6.36
N PHE A 72 -7.72 -10.53 7.59
CA PHE A 72 -6.30 -10.82 7.86
C PHE A 72 -5.99 -12.28 8.25
N ALA A 73 -6.86 -13.23 7.92
CA ALA A 73 -6.60 -14.61 8.32
C ALA A 73 -5.37 -15.24 7.62
N ASP A 74 -5.03 -14.79 6.41
CA ASP A 74 -3.94 -15.35 5.60
C ASP A 74 -2.96 -14.25 5.15
N PHE A 75 -1.86 -14.08 5.89
CA PHE A 75 -0.73 -13.25 5.49
C PHE A 75 0.62 -13.90 5.82
N ASP A 76 1.66 -13.51 5.10
CA ASP A 76 3.04 -13.93 5.36
C ASP A 76 3.84 -12.86 6.10
N ALA A 77 3.53 -11.59 5.90
CA ALA A 77 4.13 -10.48 6.64
C ALA A 77 3.16 -9.31 6.85
N PHE A 78 3.36 -8.60 7.96
CA PHE A 78 2.62 -7.39 8.31
C PHE A 78 3.60 -6.27 8.65
N LEU A 79 3.55 -5.16 7.92
CA LEU A 79 4.43 -4.01 8.06
C LEU A 79 3.66 -2.84 8.66
N PHE A 80 4.16 -2.31 9.78
CA PHE A 80 3.61 -1.13 10.45
C PHE A 80 4.47 0.09 10.09
N LEU A 81 4.00 0.90 9.15
CA LEU A 81 4.75 2.02 8.55
C LEU A 81 4.01 3.36 8.77
N PHE A 82 3.88 3.75 10.03
CA PHE A 82 3.32 5.04 10.40
C PHE A 82 4.27 5.82 11.31
N GLN A 83 4.21 7.14 11.20
CA GLN A 83 4.96 8.02 12.08
C GLN A 83 4.17 8.22 13.38
N LEU A 84 4.80 7.94 14.51
CA LEU A 84 4.28 8.34 15.81
C LEU A 84 4.40 9.87 15.91
N LYS A 85 3.31 10.56 16.25
CA LYS A 85 3.41 11.94 16.68
C LYS A 85 4.06 11.93 18.07
N HIS A 86 5.29 12.40 18.17
CA HIS A 86 5.80 12.82 19.48
C HIS A 86 4.96 14.02 19.90
N GLN A 87 4.21 13.87 20.99
CA GLN A 87 3.56 14.98 21.67
C GLN A 87 4.62 15.87 22.33
#